data_AF-A0A8T5J8Q3-F1
#
_entry.id   AF-A0A8T5J8Q3-F1
#
_cell.length_a   1.000
_cell.length_b   1.000
_cell.length_c   1.000
_cell.angle_alpha   90.00
_cell.angle_beta   90.00
_cell.angle_gamma   90.00
#
_symmetry.space_group_name_H-M   'P 1'
#
loop_
_entity.id
_entity.type
_entity.pdbx_description
1 polymer ?
#
loop_
_entity_poly.entity_id
_entity_poly.type
_entity_poly.pdbx_seq_one_letter_code
_entity_poly.pdbx_strand_id
1 'polypeptide(L)'
;MVDVRMTMDEYLTLLGGIPMDSSPEMSADNQVMPKKKRSSAYSRRYKANFKKIASQFKMKSGKWKKNGFKSAVKLAHKMSKK
;
A
#
# COMPACT_ATOMS: atom_id res chain seq x y z
N MET A 1 44.60 40.13 -15.94
CA MET A 1 43.71 39.07 -15.44
C MET A 1 42.97 39.66 -14.24
N VAL A 2 41.64 39.70 -14.27
CA VAL A 2 40.85 40.25 -13.15
C VAL A 2 40.47 39.08 -12.26
N ASP A 3 41.00 39.05 -11.04
CA ASP A 3 40.68 38.00 -10.07
C ASP A 3 39.32 38.29 -9.44
N VAL A 4 38.30 37.59 -9.92
CA VAL A 4 36.92 37.69 -9.43
C VAL A 4 36.82 36.91 -8.12
N ARG A 5 37.02 37.61 -6.99
CA ARG A 5 36.81 37.08 -5.64
C ARG A 5 35.32 37.13 -5.25
N MET A 6 34.51 36.25 -5.84
CA MET A 6 33.12 36.09 -5.41
C MET A 6 33.06 35.48 -4.01
N THR A 7 32.16 35.98 -3.17
CA THR A 7 31.93 35.40 -1.83
C THR A 7 31.23 34.04 -1.98
N MET A 8 31.43 33.10 -1.03
CA MET A 8 30.80 31.77 -1.09
C MET A 8 29.28 31.84 -1.23
N ASP A 9 28.66 32.88 -0.66
CA ASP A 9 27.22 33.13 -0.74
C ASP A 9 26.75 33.48 -2.16
N GLU A 10 27.56 34.21 -2.94
CA GLU A 10 27.25 34.48 -4.35
C GLU A 10 27.41 33.22 -5.23
N TYR A 11 28.37 32.34 -4.91
CA TYR A 11 28.53 31.08 -5.64
C TYR A 11 27.34 30.13 -5.41
N LEU A 12 26.83 30.04 -4.18
CA LEU A 12 25.61 29.25 -3.91
C LEU A 12 24.37 29.85 -4.59
N THR A 13 24.27 31.18 -4.65
CA THR A 13 23.17 31.86 -5.34
C THR A 13 23.18 31.60 -6.83
N LEU A 14 24.37 31.54 -7.45
CA LEU A 14 24.53 31.25 -8.88
C LEU A 14 24.29 29.76 -9.23
N LEU A 15 24.67 28.84 -8.33
CA LEU A 15 24.51 27.39 -8.54
C LEU A 15 23.08 26.90 -8.20
N GLY A 16 22.39 27.59 -7.29
CA GLY A 16 21.08 27.20 -6.75
C GLY A 16 19.92 28.15 -7.07
N GLY A 17 20.09 29.10 -7.98
CA GLY A 17 19.10 30.03 -8.57
C GLY A 17 17.71 30.14 -7.94
N ILE A 18 17.60 30.50 -6.67
CA ILE A 18 16.34 30.85 -6.01
C ILE A 18 16.58 32.09 -5.12
N PRO A 19 15.89 33.22 -5.36
CA PRO A 19 15.93 34.35 -4.44
C PRO A 19 15.26 34.00 -3.11
N MET A 20 15.86 34.44 -2.00
CA MET A 20 15.43 34.17 -0.61
C MET A 20 14.01 34.71 -0.26
N ASP A 21 13.32 35.41 -1.18
CA ASP A 21 12.00 36.01 -0.95
C ASP A 21 10.80 35.13 -1.37
N SER A 22 11.03 33.85 -1.65
CA SER A 22 9.95 32.86 -1.79
C SER A 22 10.00 31.87 -0.65
N SER A 23 9.27 32.19 0.42
CA SER A 23 8.87 31.21 1.43
C SER A 23 8.12 30.07 0.74
N PRO A 24 8.60 28.81 0.75
CA PRO A 24 7.78 27.72 0.28
C PRO A 24 6.71 27.47 1.33
N GLU A 25 5.51 27.98 1.07
CA GLU A 25 4.30 27.53 1.75
C GLU A 25 4.29 26.01 1.76
N MET A 26 4.04 25.45 2.94
CA MET A 26 4.11 24.03 3.21
C MET A 26 3.27 23.26 2.20
N SER A 27 3.95 22.60 1.27
CA SER A 27 3.35 21.70 0.30
C SER A 27 2.63 20.60 1.06
N ALA A 28 1.30 20.76 1.12
CA ALA A 28 0.39 19.78 1.67
C ALA A 28 0.72 18.39 1.15
N ASP A 29 0.85 17.48 2.10
CA ASP A 29 1.08 16.06 1.98
C ASP A 29 0.29 15.42 0.83
N ASN A 30 0.88 15.42 -0.37
CA ASN A 30 0.37 14.70 -1.54
C ASN A 30 0.72 13.20 -1.39
N GLN A 31 0.20 12.56 -0.33
CA GLN A 31 0.22 11.10 -0.23
C GLN A 31 -0.70 10.59 -1.34
N VAL A 32 -0.11 10.23 -2.47
CA VAL A 32 -0.79 9.54 -3.56
C VAL A 32 -1.35 8.24 -2.99
N MET A 33 -2.63 8.26 -2.61
CA MET A 33 -3.28 7.07 -2.07
C MET A 33 -3.16 5.94 -3.09
N PRO A 34 -2.68 4.75 -2.69
CA PRO A 34 -2.46 3.67 -3.63
C PRO A 34 -3.79 3.29 -4.29
N LYS A 35 -3.86 3.42 -5.61
CA LYS A 35 -5.04 3.04 -6.40
C LYS A 35 -5.44 1.60 -6.07
N LYS A 36 -6.69 1.40 -5.66
CA LYS A 36 -7.22 0.09 -5.26
C LYS A 36 -7.24 -0.85 -6.47
N LYS A 37 -6.30 -1.80 -6.52
CA LYS A 37 -6.22 -2.78 -7.62
C LYS A 37 -7.44 -3.72 -7.59
N ARG A 38 -7.99 -4.04 -8.77
CA ARG A 38 -9.06 -5.04 -8.89
C ARG A 38 -8.53 -6.40 -8.40
N SER A 39 -9.32 -7.09 -7.59
CA SER A 39 -8.96 -8.43 -7.10
C SER A 39 -8.89 -9.44 -8.25
N SER A 40 -7.83 -10.25 -8.30
CA SER A 40 -7.67 -11.34 -9.27
C SER A 40 -8.87 -12.30 -9.25
N ALA A 41 -9.14 -12.94 -10.40
CA ALA A 41 -10.20 -13.94 -10.56
C ALA A 41 -10.10 -15.05 -9.49
N TYR A 42 -8.90 -15.51 -9.18
CA TYR A 42 -8.67 -16.52 -8.14
C TYR A 42 -9.08 -16.02 -6.75
N SER A 43 -8.70 -14.79 -6.38
CA SER A 43 -9.05 -14.19 -5.09
C SER A 43 -10.58 -14.06 -4.92
N ARG A 44 -11.28 -13.71 -6.01
CA ARG A 44 -12.75 -13.65 -6.04
C ARG A 44 -13.38 -15.03 -5.82
N ARG A 45 -12.91 -16.06 -6.54
CA ARG A 45 -13.35 -17.46 -6.36
C ARG A 45 -13.11 -17.95 -4.94
N TYR A 46 -11.91 -17.71 -4.41
CA TYR A 46 -11.54 -18.06 -3.03
C TYR A 46 -12.47 -17.42 -2.00
N LYS A 47 -12.70 -16.11 -2.08
CA LYS A 47 -13.59 -15.41 -1.14
C LYS A 47 -15.00 -15.98 -1.16
N ALA A 48 -15.54 -16.28 -2.35
CA ALA A 48 -16.87 -16.86 -2.51
C ALA A 48 -16.93 -18.28 -1.92
N ASN A 49 -15.94 -19.13 -2.21
CA ASN A 49 -15.89 -20.50 -1.72
C ASN A 49 -15.69 -20.56 -0.20
N PHE A 50 -14.80 -19.74 0.34
CA PHE A 50 -14.57 -19.67 1.78
C PHE A 50 -15.84 -19.26 2.54
N LYS A 51 -16.61 -18.28 2.02
CA LYS A 51 -17.89 -17.87 2.64
C LYS A 51 -18.90 -19.01 2.70
N LYS A 52 -18.97 -19.86 1.67
CA LYS A 52 -19.85 -21.03 1.63
C LYS A 52 -19.45 -22.10 2.63
N ILE A 53 -18.15 -22.35 2.73
CA ILE A 53 -17.58 -23.46 3.52
C ILE A 53 -17.48 -23.12 5.01
N ALA A 54 -17.29 -21.85 5.36
CA ALA A 54 -17.00 -21.42 6.74
C ALA A 54 -18.05 -21.87 7.76
N SER A 55 -19.34 -21.88 7.41
CA SER A 55 -20.41 -22.30 8.33
C SER A 55 -20.28 -23.76 8.77
N GLN A 56 -19.76 -24.64 7.93
CA GLN A 56 -19.60 -26.07 8.22
C GLN A 56 -18.49 -26.35 9.26
N PHE A 57 -17.45 -25.51 9.27
CA PHE A 57 -16.29 -25.62 10.14
C PHE A 57 -16.39 -24.77 11.41
N LYS A 58 -17.44 -23.96 11.52
CA LYS A 58 -17.79 -23.23 12.73
C LYS A 58 -18.73 -24.06 13.61
N MET A 59 -18.68 -23.78 14.90
CA MET A 59 -19.65 -24.25 15.88
C MET A 59 -20.91 -23.38 15.85
N LYS A 60 -22.00 -23.83 16.47
CA LYS A 60 -23.21 -23.01 16.65
C LYS A 60 -22.94 -21.70 17.39
N SER A 61 -21.92 -21.69 18.26
CA SER A 61 -21.42 -20.49 18.97
C SER A 61 -20.62 -19.51 18.08
N GLY A 62 -20.40 -19.82 16.80
CA GLY A 62 -19.60 -19.00 15.88
C GLY A 62 -18.09 -19.19 16.00
N LYS A 63 -17.61 -19.85 17.06
CA LYS A 63 -16.19 -20.25 17.23
C LYS A 63 -15.81 -21.31 16.20
N TRP A 64 -14.54 -21.34 15.81
CA TRP A 64 -14.03 -22.39 14.94
C TRP A 64 -13.92 -23.71 15.69
N LYS A 65 -14.22 -24.83 15.01
CA LYS A 65 -13.87 -26.17 15.50
C LYS A 65 -12.34 -26.27 15.70
N LYS A 66 -11.87 -27.23 16.51
CA LYS A 66 -10.43 -27.52 16.62
C LYS A 66 -9.87 -27.79 15.22
N ASN A 67 -8.85 -27.04 14.81
CA ASN A 67 -8.28 -27.05 13.46
C ASN A 67 -9.27 -26.71 12.32
N GLY A 68 -10.49 -26.25 12.62
CA GLY A 68 -11.55 -26.01 11.66
C GLY A 68 -11.22 -24.92 10.65
N PHE A 69 -10.58 -23.84 11.10
CA PHE A 69 -10.13 -22.76 10.20
C PHE A 69 -9.10 -23.27 9.17
N LYS A 70 -8.09 -24.03 9.62
CA LYS A 70 -7.07 -24.62 8.74
C LYS A 70 -7.71 -25.54 7.70
N SER A 71 -8.64 -26.39 8.12
CA SER A 71 -9.37 -27.29 7.22
C SER A 71 -10.24 -26.52 6.21
N ALA A 72 -10.94 -25.47 6.64
CA ALA A 72 -11.75 -24.61 5.78
C ALA A 72 -10.90 -23.89 4.72
N VAL A 73 -9.75 -23.33 5.10
CA VAL A 73 -8.81 -22.67 4.17
C VAL A 73 -8.27 -23.67 3.14
N LYS A 74 -7.84 -24.86 3.58
CA LYS A 74 -7.35 -25.90 2.68
C LYS A 74 -8.41 -26.32 1.66
N LEU A 75 -9.66 -26.50 2.10
CA LEU A 75 -10.77 -26.87 1.23
C LEU A 75 -11.12 -25.72 0.26
N ALA A 76 -11.18 -24.48 0.73
CA ALA A 76 -11.47 -23.31 -0.10
C ALA A 76 -10.41 -23.12 -1.20
N HIS A 77 -9.12 -23.29 -0.88
CA HIS A 77 -8.06 -23.27 -1.88
C HIS A 77 -8.19 -24.41 -2.89
N LYS A 78 -8.46 -25.63 -2.42
CA LYS A 78 -8.69 -26.78 -3.31
C LYS A 78 -9.83 -26.52 -4.30
N MET A 79 -10.94 -25.94 -3.83
CA MET A 79 -12.09 -25.57 -4.67
C MET A 79 -11.81 -24.41 -5.64
N SER A 80 -10.84 -23.54 -5.32
CA SER A 80 -10.55 -22.33 -6.11
C SER A 80 -9.43 -22.52 -7.13
N LYS A 81 -8.68 -23.62 -7.03
CA LYS A 81 -7.65 -24.05 -7.99
C LYS A 81 -8.24 -24.75 -9.21
N LYS A 82 -9.55 -24.98 -9.23
CA LYS A 82 -10.31 -25.50 -10.37
C LYS A 82 -10.71 -24.34 -11.29
#